data_AF-A0A7L5BZL8-F1
#
_entry.id   AF-A0A7L5BZL8-F1
#
_cell.length_a   1.000
_cell.length_b   1.000
_cell.length_c   1.000
_cell.angle_alpha   90.00
_cell.angle_beta   90.00
_cell.angle_gamma   90.00
#
_symmetry.space_group_name_H-M   'P 1'
#
loop_
_entity.id
_entity.type
_entity.pdbx_description
1 polymer ?
#
loop_
_entity_poly.entity_id
_entity_poly.type
_entity_poly.pdbx_seq_one_letter_code
_entity_poly.pdbx_strand_id
1 'polypeptide(L)'
;MTEPDNPTSDAAEEVITIDLPAWITEVHGETREDGSMGTYIPLPDAHPLYAMVGRVVSEWAHLEHVLDQTIWTLLSNAAREETACITAQIMGVRPRCLTIISLSEAHGIKPETVKKVRKLMADSFKVSDLRNRWVHDPWYFDVASRSASQFRSMPAPNREFGFIDVAEDRLSHTIDETRKLKKRAFEFRLEIQGEIEALRDTPLKERT
;
A
#
# COMPACT_ATOMS: atom_id res chain seq x y z
N MET A 1 -9.82 -56.04 23.63
CA MET A 1 -9.73 -54.70 23.00
C MET A 1 -8.34 -54.19 23.30
N THR A 2 -7.45 -54.28 22.31
CA THR A 2 -6.04 -53.86 22.40
C THR A 2 -5.93 -52.46 21.78
N GLU A 3 -5.39 -51.51 22.54
CA GLU A 3 -5.10 -50.16 22.06
C GLU A 3 -3.96 -50.20 21.01
N PRO A 4 -4.01 -49.36 19.96
CA PRO A 4 -2.93 -49.27 18.99
C PRO A 4 -1.76 -48.44 19.52
N ASP A 5 -0.57 -49.03 19.52
CA ASP A 5 0.71 -48.37 19.79
C ASP A 5 0.93 -47.20 18.82
N ASN A 6 1.12 -46.00 19.38
CA ASN A 6 1.41 -44.79 18.64
C ASN A 6 2.93 -44.67 18.48
N PRO A 7 3.50 -44.70 17.27
CA PRO A 7 4.94 -44.63 17.08
C PRO A 7 5.43 -43.22 17.41
N THR A 8 6.21 -43.10 18.48
CA THR A 8 7.04 -41.93 18.77
C THR A 8 8.09 -41.82 17.67
N SER A 9 7.84 -41.00 16.65
CA SER A 9 8.86 -40.65 15.67
C SER A 9 9.81 -39.61 16.29
N ASP A 10 10.98 -40.07 16.70
CA ASP A 10 12.17 -39.22 16.85
C ASP A 10 12.55 -38.69 15.46
N ALA A 11 11.90 -37.60 15.04
CA ALA A 11 12.36 -36.84 13.90
C ALA A 11 13.61 -36.08 14.35
N ALA A 12 14.78 -36.62 13.99
CA ALA A 12 16.05 -35.94 14.18
C ALA A 12 15.94 -34.53 13.58
N GLU A 13 16.13 -33.50 14.42
CA GLU A 13 16.24 -32.12 13.98
C GLU A 13 17.41 -32.03 13.00
N GLU A 14 17.09 -31.95 11.70
CA GLU A 14 18.07 -31.74 10.66
C GLU A 14 18.68 -30.35 10.89
N VAL A 15 19.90 -30.32 11.43
CA VAL A 15 20.66 -29.08 11.62
C VAL A 15 21.00 -28.52 10.24
N ILE A 16 20.11 -27.68 9.72
CA ILE A 16 20.32 -26.99 8.45
C ILE A 16 21.44 -25.97 8.67
N THR A 17 22.63 -26.31 8.19
CA THR A 17 23.76 -25.39 8.09
C THR A 17 23.43 -24.38 7.00
N ILE A 18 23.12 -23.15 7.41
CA ILE A 18 22.97 -22.03 6.47
C ILE A 18 24.39 -21.53 6.20
N ASP A 19 24.93 -21.84 5.03
CA ASP A 19 26.16 -21.22 4.54
C ASP A 19 25.88 -19.73 4.31
N LEU A 20 26.17 -18.92 5.34
CA LEU A 20 26.08 -17.48 5.25
C LEU A 20 27.14 -17.00 4.26
N PRO A 21 26.77 -16.18 3.25
CA PRO A 21 27.74 -15.59 2.35
C PRO A 21 28.83 -14.83 3.11
N ALA A 22 30.08 -14.93 2.64
CA ALA A 22 31.24 -14.28 3.27
C ALA A 22 31.13 -12.75 3.41
N TRP A 23 30.17 -12.12 2.75
CA TRP A 23 29.92 -10.68 2.83
C TRP A 23 28.99 -10.26 3.98
N ILE A 24 28.36 -11.20 4.70
CA ILE A 24 27.60 -10.88 5.91
C ILE A 24 28.60 -10.53 7.03
N THR A 25 28.90 -9.25 7.14
CA THR A 25 29.81 -8.70 8.15
C THR A 25 29.07 -8.18 9.39
N GLU A 26 27.75 -7.99 9.29
CA GLU A 26 26.91 -7.44 10.36
C GLU A 26 25.78 -8.41 10.70
N VAL A 27 25.79 -8.88 11.94
CA VAL A 27 24.74 -9.66 12.55
C VAL A 27 24.16 -8.80 13.66
N HIS A 28 22.88 -8.46 13.56
CA HIS A 28 22.19 -7.76 14.64
C HIS A 28 21.63 -8.80 15.60
N GLY A 29 22.26 -8.91 16.77
CA GLY A 29 21.72 -9.66 17.89
C GLY A 29 20.79 -8.76 18.70
N GLU A 30 19.49 -9.03 18.67
CA GLU A 30 18.51 -8.35 19.50
C GLU A 30 17.58 -9.36 20.18
N THR A 31 17.13 -9.02 21.39
CA THR A 31 16.15 -9.84 22.10
C THR A 31 14.78 -9.67 21.44
N ARG A 32 14.17 -10.79 21.00
CA ARG A 32 12.79 -10.88 20.55
C ARG A 32 11.81 -10.48 21.67
N GLU A 33 10.55 -10.25 21.30
CA GLU A 33 9.46 -10.00 22.27
C GLU A 33 9.28 -11.14 23.29
N ASP A 34 9.62 -12.37 22.92
CA ASP A 34 9.54 -13.55 23.81
C ASP A 34 10.77 -13.73 24.73
N GLY A 35 11.75 -12.82 24.66
CA GLY A 35 12.98 -12.88 25.45
C GLY A 35 14.12 -13.71 24.84
N SER A 36 13.92 -14.36 23.69
CA SER A 36 14.99 -15.09 22.99
C SER A 36 15.86 -14.16 22.15
N MET A 37 17.11 -14.53 21.85
CA MET A 37 17.99 -13.73 20.99
C MET A 37 17.72 -14.04 19.51
N GLY A 38 17.17 -13.07 18.79
CA GLY A 38 17.05 -13.08 17.34
C GLY A 38 18.39 -12.73 16.70
N THR A 39 18.72 -13.43 15.61
CA THR A 39 19.87 -13.13 14.76
C THR A 39 19.32 -12.62 13.45
N TYR A 40 19.43 -11.31 13.22
CA TYR A 40 18.88 -10.65 12.04
C TYR A 40 20.00 -10.33 11.04
N ILE A 41 19.77 -10.73 9.80
CA ILE A 41 20.61 -10.37 8.64
C ILE A 41 19.75 -9.61 7.62
N PRO A 42 20.34 -8.82 6.71
CA PRO A 42 19.58 -8.23 5.60
C PRO A 42 18.79 -9.30 4.85
N LEU A 43 17.56 -8.97 4.44
CA LEU A 43 16.74 -9.90 3.66
C LEU A 43 17.48 -10.27 2.35
N PRO A 44 17.66 -11.56 2.01
CA PRO A 44 18.40 -11.94 0.81
C PRO A 44 17.79 -11.35 -0.48
N ASP A 45 18.64 -10.92 -1.42
CA ASP A 45 18.20 -10.28 -2.68
C ASP A 45 17.18 -11.10 -3.48
N ALA A 46 17.31 -12.43 -3.46
CA ALA A 46 16.42 -13.34 -4.18
C ALA A 46 15.11 -13.65 -3.43
N HIS A 47 14.86 -13.04 -2.27
CA HIS A 47 13.69 -13.34 -1.45
C HIS A 47 12.39 -12.90 -2.14
N PRO A 48 11.34 -13.76 -2.22
CA PRO A 48 10.12 -13.47 -2.98
C PRO A 48 9.34 -12.24 -2.49
N LEU A 49 9.52 -11.84 -1.22
CA LEU A 49 8.88 -10.64 -0.67
C LEU A 49 9.23 -9.35 -1.43
N TYR A 50 10.43 -9.22 -2.02
CA TYR A 50 10.75 -8.04 -2.82
C TYR A 50 9.81 -7.88 -4.03
N ALA A 51 9.42 -8.99 -4.67
CA ALA A 51 8.45 -8.97 -5.75
C ALA A 51 7.05 -8.53 -5.24
N MET A 52 6.67 -8.95 -4.03
CA MET A 52 5.40 -8.53 -3.41
C MET A 52 5.40 -7.04 -3.06
N VAL A 53 6.50 -6.52 -2.50
CA VAL A 53 6.66 -5.07 -2.24
C VAL A 53 6.58 -4.29 -3.56
N GLY A 54 7.25 -4.76 -4.62
CA GLY A 54 7.12 -4.17 -5.96
C GLY A 54 5.68 -4.16 -6.46
N ARG A 55 4.90 -5.21 -6.18
CA ARG A 55 3.48 -5.26 -6.54
C ARG A 55 2.63 -4.24 -5.75
N VAL A 56 2.89 -4.07 -4.45
CA VAL A 56 2.23 -3.03 -3.63
C VAL A 56 2.45 -1.65 -4.24
N VAL A 57 3.70 -1.32 -4.58
CA VAL A 57 4.07 -0.01 -5.18
C VAL A 57 3.39 0.17 -6.54
N SER A 58 3.40 -0.86 -7.39
CA SER A 58 2.77 -0.81 -8.71
C SER A 58 1.25 -0.58 -8.63
N GLU A 59 0.54 -1.27 -7.73
CA GLU A 59 -0.90 -1.08 -7.57
C GLU A 59 -1.23 0.32 -7.03
N TRP A 60 -0.39 0.85 -6.14
CA TRP A 60 -0.55 2.21 -5.63
C TRP A 60 -0.34 3.27 -6.73
N ALA A 61 0.68 3.11 -7.57
CA ALA A 61 0.93 3.99 -8.71
C ALA A 61 -0.26 4.01 -9.69
N HIS A 62 -0.89 2.86 -9.94
CA HIS A 62 -2.11 2.80 -10.76
C HIS A 62 -3.29 3.53 -10.12
N LEU A 63 -3.47 3.45 -8.80
CA LEU A 63 -4.48 4.25 -8.09
C LEU A 63 -4.22 5.75 -8.29
N GLU A 64 -2.97 6.22 -8.08
CA GLU A 64 -2.61 7.63 -8.27
C GLU A 64 -2.84 8.09 -9.71
N HIS A 65 -2.52 7.25 -10.70
CA HIS A 65 -2.75 7.58 -12.10
C HIS A 65 -4.24 7.74 -12.43
N VAL A 66 -5.13 6.92 -11.86
CA VAL A 66 -6.59 7.08 -12.04
C VAL A 66 -7.08 8.41 -11.46
N LEU A 67 -6.51 8.85 -10.34
CA LEU A 67 -6.80 10.15 -9.77
C LEU A 67 -6.27 11.29 -10.64
N ASP A 68 -5.06 11.16 -11.20
CA ASP A 68 -4.50 12.13 -12.14
C ASP A 68 -5.41 12.29 -13.36
N GLN A 69 -5.85 11.18 -13.95
CA GLN A 69 -6.81 11.20 -15.06
C GLN A 69 -8.13 11.89 -14.70
N THR A 70 -8.58 11.78 -13.45
CA THR A 70 -9.79 12.47 -12.97
C THR A 70 -9.55 13.99 -12.91
N ILE A 71 -8.40 14.43 -12.39
CA ILE A 71 -7.99 15.84 -12.38
C ILE A 71 -7.92 16.38 -13.82
N TRP A 72 -7.33 15.62 -14.74
CA TRP A 72 -7.23 16.01 -16.15
C TRP A 72 -8.61 16.15 -16.82
N THR A 73 -9.58 15.31 -16.47
CA THR A 73 -10.96 15.44 -16.96
C THR A 73 -11.62 16.72 -16.46
N LEU A 74 -11.38 17.09 -15.19
CA LEU A 74 -11.90 18.34 -14.62
C LEU A 74 -11.24 19.57 -15.28
N LEU A 75 -9.92 19.52 -15.49
CA LEU A 75 -9.15 20.56 -16.19
C LEU A 75 -9.29 20.51 -17.73
N SER A 76 -10.46 20.15 -18.24
CA SER A 76 -10.69 19.79 -19.64
C SER A 76 -10.29 20.82 -20.72
N ASN A 77 -10.02 22.08 -20.35
CA ASN A 77 -9.56 23.12 -21.26
C ASN A 77 -8.03 23.23 -21.37
N ALA A 78 -7.28 22.50 -20.54
CA ALA A 78 -5.83 22.49 -20.54
C ALA A 78 -5.28 21.37 -21.43
N ALA A 79 -4.09 21.56 -21.98
CA ALA A 79 -3.42 20.52 -22.74
C ALA A 79 -3.04 19.33 -21.82
N ARG A 80 -2.93 18.11 -22.38
CA ARG A 80 -2.63 16.92 -21.57
C ARG A 80 -1.25 17.01 -20.92
N GLU A 81 -0.31 17.64 -21.60
CA GLU A 81 1.06 17.89 -21.15
C GLU A 81 1.07 18.86 -19.96
N GLU A 82 0.27 19.93 -20.02
CA GLU A 82 0.14 20.90 -18.93
C GLU A 82 -0.46 20.25 -17.68
N THR A 83 -1.52 19.46 -17.86
CA THR A 83 -2.17 18.78 -16.74
C THR A 83 -1.29 17.69 -16.14
N ALA A 84 -0.47 17.00 -16.95
CA ALA A 84 0.55 16.06 -16.46
C ALA A 84 1.65 16.76 -15.64
N CYS A 85 2.14 17.91 -16.09
CA CYS A 85 3.11 18.74 -15.35
C CYS A 85 2.56 19.16 -13.98
N ILE A 86 1.28 19.55 -13.92
CA ILE A 86 0.60 19.91 -12.67
C ILE A 86 0.51 18.70 -11.74
N THR A 87 0.00 17.55 -12.22
CA THR A 87 -0.20 16.37 -11.38
C THR A 87 1.11 15.75 -10.91
N ALA A 88 2.22 15.93 -11.63
CA ALA A 88 3.55 15.51 -11.19
C ALA A 88 4.01 16.22 -9.91
N GLN A 89 3.48 17.41 -9.60
CA GLN A 89 3.78 18.14 -8.37
C GLN A 89 2.89 17.74 -7.19
N ILE A 90 1.89 16.90 -7.41
CA ILE A 90 0.96 16.45 -6.38
C ILE A 90 1.45 15.08 -5.91
N MET A 91 1.79 14.93 -4.62
CA MET A 91 2.32 13.67 -4.07
C MET A 91 1.30 12.94 -3.20
N GLY A 92 1.02 11.68 -3.51
CA GLY A 92 0.07 10.86 -2.73
C GLY A 92 -1.40 11.04 -3.13
N VAL A 93 -2.25 10.18 -2.56
CA VAL A 93 -3.71 10.14 -2.81
C VAL A 93 -4.45 11.31 -2.18
N ARG A 94 -4.12 11.68 -0.93
CA ARG A 94 -4.83 12.73 -0.19
C ARG A 94 -4.88 14.07 -0.92
N PRO A 95 -3.74 14.68 -1.33
CA PRO A 95 -3.80 15.97 -2.02
C PRO A 95 -4.48 15.87 -3.39
N ARG A 96 -4.34 14.75 -4.12
CA ARG A 96 -5.10 14.52 -5.36
C ARG A 96 -6.60 14.52 -5.13
N CYS A 97 -7.08 13.84 -4.08
CA CYS A 97 -8.49 13.85 -3.72
C CYS A 97 -8.98 15.25 -3.35
N LEU A 98 -8.17 16.04 -2.61
CA LEU A 98 -8.51 17.43 -2.30
C LEU A 98 -8.62 18.28 -3.58
N THR A 99 -7.70 18.12 -4.53
CA THR A 99 -7.77 18.78 -5.84
C THR A 99 -9.04 18.38 -6.60
N ILE A 100 -9.37 17.09 -6.66
CA ILE A 100 -10.59 16.59 -7.31
C ILE A 100 -11.82 17.22 -6.66
N ILE A 101 -11.89 17.26 -5.32
CA ILE A 101 -13.01 17.85 -4.58
C ILE A 101 -13.18 19.33 -4.94
N SER A 102 -12.12 20.13 -4.84
CA SER A 102 -12.18 21.57 -5.13
C SER A 102 -12.56 21.86 -6.58
N LEU A 103 -11.98 21.13 -7.53
CA LEU A 103 -12.35 21.27 -8.94
C LEU A 103 -13.80 20.83 -9.19
N SER A 104 -14.23 19.72 -8.58
CA SER A 104 -15.61 19.23 -8.70
C SER A 104 -16.61 20.25 -8.20
N GLU A 105 -16.35 20.85 -7.04
CA GLU A 105 -17.19 21.92 -6.46
C GLU A 105 -17.21 23.15 -7.39
N ALA A 106 -16.07 23.56 -7.94
CA ALA A 106 -15.99 24.68 -8.89
C ALA A 106 -16.73 24.42 -10.22
N HIS A 107 -16.83 23.16 -10.64
CA HIS A 107 -17.57 22.75 -11.83
C HIS A 107 -19.06 22.51 -11.58
N GLY A 108 -19.54 22.54 -10.33
CA GLY A 108 -20.94 22.23 -10.00
C GLY A 108 -21.28 20.74 -10.06
N ILE A 109 -20.28 19.87 -9.84
CA ILE A 109 -20.49 18.42 -9.68
C ILE A 109 -21.36 18.15 -8.46
N LYS A 110 -22.22 17.13 -8.55
CA LYS A 110 -23.21 16.80 -7.52
C LYS A 110 -22.52 16.55 -6.18
N PRO A 111 -23.09 17.08 -5.06
CA PRO A 111 -22.53 16.87 -3.73
C PRO A 111 -22.34 15.40 -3.34
N GLU A 112 -23.22 14.51 -3.82
CA GLU A 112 -23.10 13.07 -3.54
C GLU A 112 -21.87 12.43 -4.19
N THR A 113 -21.51 12.88 -5.40
CA THR A 113 -20.29 12.44 -6.09
C THR A 113 -19.05 12.95 -5.36
N VAL A 114 -19.05 14.22 -4.94
CA VAL A 114 -17.98 14.81 -4.10
C VAL A 114 -17.82 14.05 -2.77
N LYS A 115 -18.92 13.66 -2.13
CA LYS A 115 -18.92 12.88 -0.88
C LYS A 115 -18.25 11.52 -1.06
N LYS A 116 -18.41 10.85 -2.20
CA LYS A 116 -17.71 9.59 -2.52
C LYS A 116 -16.19 9.80 -2.58
N VAL A 117 -15.72 10.90 -3.17
CA VAL A 117 -14.28 11.24 -3.21
C VAL A 117 -13.74 11.51 -1.80
N ARG A 118 -14.47 12.26 -0.97
CA ARG A 118 -14.10 12.47 0.46
C ARG A 118 -13.98 11.15 1.21
N LYS A 119 -14.90 10.21 0.97
CA LYS A 119 -14.84 8.88 1.56
C LYS A 119 -13.64 8.07 1.05
N LEU A 120 -13.33 8.09 -0.26
CA LEU A 120 -12.13 7.44 -0.80
C LEU A 120 -10.86 7.98 -0.10
N MET A 121 -10.75 9.30 0.03
CA MET A 121 -9.63 9.95 0.71
C MET A 121 -9.46 9.44 2.15
N ALA A 122 -10.55 9.39 2.93
CA ALA A 122 -10.52 8.89 4.31
C ALA A 122 -10.13 7.41 4.38
N ASP A 123 -10.75 6.57 3.54
CA ASP A 123 -10.50 5.13 3.51
C ASP A 123 -9.06 4.82 3.04
N SER A 124 -8.42 5.71 2.27
CA SER A 124 -7.05 5.53 1.77
C SER A 124 -5.96 5.69 2.83
N PHE A 125 -6.25 6.33 3.97
CA PHE A 125 -5.23 6.70 4.96
C PHE A 125 -4.47 5.48 5.50
N LYS A 126 -5.21 4.45 5.96
CA LYS A 126 -4.62 3.23 6.51
C LYS A 126 -3.80 2.47 5.45
N VAL A 127 -4.30 2.38 4.22
CA VAL A 127 -3.61 1.68 3.13
C VAL A 127 -2.35 2.44 2.71
N SER A 128 -2.39 3.78 2.69
CA SER A 128 -1.24 4.64 2.41
C SER A 128 -0.14 4.45 3.46
N ASP A 129 -0.51 4.40 4.74
CA ASP A 129 0.41 4.19 5.85
C ASP A 129 1.10 2.82 5.72
N LEU A 130 0.31 1.75 5.54
CA LEU A 130 0.83 0.40 5.32
C LEU A 130 1.77 0.33 4.10
N ARG A 131 1.36 0.92 2.97
CA ARG A 131 2.19 1.00 1.76
C ARG A 131 3.53 1.68 2.03
N ASN A 132 3.53 2.80 2.75
CA ASN A 132 4.78 3.50 3.07
C ASN A 132 5.70 2.63 3.92
N ARG A 133 5.14 1.92 4.90
CA ARG A 133 5.92 1.01 5.76
C ARG A 133 6.48 -0.19 5.02
N TRP A 134 5.72 -0.80 4.11
CA TRP A 134 6.24 -1.90 3.29
C TRP A 134 7.44 -1.50 2.43
N VAL A 135 7.50 -0.24 2.02
CA VAL A 135 8.56 0.30 1.15
C VAL A 135 9.74 0.83 1.95
N HIS A 136 9.49 1.46 3.09
CA HIS A 136 10.49 2.26 3.79
C HIS A 136 11.02 1.64 5.09
N ASP A 137 10.27 0.74 5.73
CA ASP A 137 10.78 0.04 6.91
C ASP A 137 11.82 -1.01 6.43
N PRO A 138 13.04 -1.05 7.01
CA PRO A 138 14.07 -1.98 6.58
C PRO A 138 13.68 -3.45 6.78
N TRP A 139 14.03 -4.28 5.81
CA TRP A 139 13.69 -5.71 5.77
C TRP A 139 14.87 -6.59 6.18
N TYR A 140 14.58 -7.59 7.01
CA TYR A 140 15.56 -8.52 7.55
C TYR A 140 15.05 -9.96 7.42
N PHE A 141 15.98 -10.90 7.47
CA PHE A 141 15.71 -12.31 7.65
C PHE A 141 16.15 -12.71 9.05
N ASP A 142 15.22 -13.28 9.80
CA ASP A 142 15.49 -13.85 11.11
C ASP A 142 16.00 -15.27 10.94
N VAL A 143 17.27 -15.50 11.29
CA VAL A 143 17.94 -16.79 11.10
C VAL A 143 17.31 -17.88 11.97
N ALA A 144 16.83 -17.53 13.17
CA ALA A 144 16.30 -18.50 14.11
C ALA A 144 14.90 -18.98 13.71
N SER A 145 13.99 -18.05 13.39
CA SER A 145 12.63 -18.40 12.96
C SER A 145 12.51 -18.70 11.47
N ARG A 146 13.56 -18.43 10.69
CA ARG A 146 13.60 -18.56 9.22
C ARG A 146 12.49 -17.76 8.54
N SER A 147 12.16 -16.60 9.08
CA SER A 147 11.10 -15.72 8.61
C SER A 147 11.64 -14.36 8.22
N ALA A 148 10.89 -13.65 7.38
CA ALA A 148 11.16 -12.25 7.12
C ALA A 148 10.56 -11.37 8.21
N SER A 149 11.30 -10.33 8.59
CA SER A 149 10.91 -9.37 9.60
C SER A 149 11.19 -7.95 9.11
N GLN A 150 10.47 -6.97 9.63
CA GLN A 150 10.77 -5.55 9.43
C GLN A 150 11.18 -4.92 10.75
N PHE A 151 12.22 -4.09 10.75
CA PHE A 151 12.49 -3.22 11.89
C PHE A 151 11.53 -2.03 11.85
N ARG A 152 10.80 -1.82 12.94
CA ARG A 152 9.77 -0.80 13.05
C ARG A 152 10.09 0.12 14.21
N SER A 153 9.88 1.42 14.01
CA SER A 153 10.07 2.43 15.05
C SER A 153 8.94 3.45 14.96
N MET A 154 7.80 3.08 15.54
CA MET A 154 6.57 3.85 15.47
C MET A 154 6.23 4.49 16.83
N PRO A 155 5.92 5.80 16.86
CA PRO A 155 5.32 6.41 18.03
C PRO A 155 3.84 6.00 18.17
N ALA A 156 3.19 6.47 19.24
CA ALA A 156 1.76 6.25 19.47
C ALA A 156 0.89 6.67 18.27
N PRO A 157 -0.28 6.03 18.04
CA PRO A 157 -0.91 5.01 18.89
C PRO A 157 -0.38 3.59 18.68
N ASN A 158 0.18 3.29 17.51
CA ASN A 158 0.71 1.96 17.19
C ASN A 158 2.17 1.89 17.65
N ARG A 159 2.39 1.81 18.98
CA ARG A 159 3.73 1.72 19.59
C ARG A 159 4.37 0.37 19.24
N GLU A 160 4.91 0.29 18.02
CA GLU A 160 5.70 -0.83 17.53
C GLU A 160 7.16 -0.39 17.51
N PHE A 161 8.02 -1.05 18.28
CA PHE A 161 9.45 -0.82 18.27
C PHE A 161 10.18 -2.16 18.21
N GLY A 162 11.15 -2.30 17.30
CA GLY A 162 11.94 -3.51 17.12
C GLY A 162 11.56 -4.31 15.87
N PHE A 163 12.05 -5.55 15.80
CA PHE A 163 11.78 -6.47 14.70
C PHE A 163 10.39 -7.10 14.83
N ILE A 164 9.59 -6.96 13.77
CA ILE A 164 8.25 -7.53 13.68
C ILE A 164 8.22 -8.53 12.53
N ASP A 165 7.78 -9.75 12.82
CA ASP A 165 7.58 -10.76 11.79
C ASP A 165 6.47 -10.35 10.81
N VAL A 166 6.76 -10.50 9.52
CA VAL A 166 5.84 -10.11 8.46
C VAL A 166 5.42 -11.33 7.67
N ALA A 167 4.15 -11.71 7.82
CA ALA A 167 3.53 -12.73 7.00
C ALA A 167 3.14 -12.19 5.61
N GLU A 168 3.27 -13.04 4.59
CA GLU A 168 2.97 -12.71 3.18
C GLU A 168 1.51 -12.30 2.96
N ASP A 169 0.59 -12.83 3.76
CA ASP A 169 -0.84 -12.52 3.71
C ASP A 169 -1.14 -11.03 3.98
N ARG A 170 -0.32 -10.37 4.82
CA ARG A 170 -0.45 -8.94 5.12
C ARG A 170 -0.16 -8.05 3.90
N LEU A 171 0.82 -8.43 3.07
CA LEU A 171 1.12 -7.72 1.83
C LEU A 171 0.01 -7.97 0.81
N SER A 172 -0.44 -9.22 0.69
CA SER A 172 -1.56 -9.59 -0.18
C SER A 172 -2.82 -8.81 0.17
N HIS A 173 -3.13 -8.68 1.47
CA HIS A 173 -4.23 -7.85 1.94
C HIS A 173 -4.07 -6.37 1.53
N THR A 174 -2.87 -5.81 1.66
CA THR A 174 -2.60 -4.41 1.25
C THR A 174 -2.79 -4.21 -0.26
N ILE A 175 -2.37 -5.19 -1.08
CA ILE A 175 -2.59 -5.19 -2.53
C ILE A 175 -4.09 -5.18 -2.84
N ASP A 176 -4.88 -6.03 -2.18
CA ASP A 176 -6.31 -6.13 -2.42
C ASP A 176 -7.08 -4.88 -1.96
N GLU A 177 -6.72 -4.29 -0.82
CA GLU A 177 -7.29 -3.00 -0.39
C GLU A 177 -6.94 -1.88 -1.37
N THR A 178 -5.71 -1.85 -1.90
CA THR A 178 -5.31 -0.88 -2.93
C THR A 178 -6.12 -1.07 -4.21
N ARG A 179 -6.38 -2.32 -4.63
CA ARG A 179 -7.23 -2.62 -5.79
C ARG A 179 -8.68 -2.17 -5.58
N LYS A 180 -9.24 -2.35 -4.38
CA LYS A 180 -10.58 -1.85 -4.02
C LYS A 180 -10.65 -0.32 -4.11
N LEU A 181 -9.64 0.38 -3.59
CA LEU A 181 -9.53 1.84 -3.72
C LEU A 181 -9.44 2.26 -5.19
N LYS A 182 -8.59 1.60 -5.99
CA LYS A 182 -8.43 1.87 -7.43
C LYS A 182 -9.73 1.66 -8.20
N LYS A 183 -10.47 0.57 -7.92
CA LYS A 183 -11.76 0.31 -8.56
C LYS A 183 -12.76 1.43 -8.26
N ARG A 184 -12.90 1.82 -6.99
CA ARG A 184 -13.75 2.95 -6.59
C ARG A 184 -13.30 4.26 -7.23
N ALA A 185 -11.99 4.47 -7.37
CA ALA A 185 -11.42 5.63 -8.05
C ALA A 185 -11.84 5.72 -9.52
N PHE A 186 -11.83 4.57 -10.19
CA PHE A 186 -12.29 4.48 -11.55
C PHE A 186 -13.80 4.73 -11.68
N GLU A 187 -14.61 4.15 -10.79
CA GLU A 187 -16.07 4.33 -10.78
C GLU A 187 -16.47 5.81 -10.67
N PHE A 188 -15.94 6.56 -9.70
CA PHE A 188 -16.29 7.98 -9.61
C PHE A 188 -15.70 8.82 -10.74
N ARG A 189 -14.58 8.41 -11.35
CA ARG A 189 -14.06 9.13 -12.53
C ARG A 189 -15.09 9.11 -13.65
N LEU A 190 -15.72 7.96 -13.88
CA LEU A 190 -16.78 7.82 -14.87
C LEU A 190 -18.00 8.66 -14.49
N GLU A 191 -18.39 8.68 -13.21
CA GLU A 191 -19.49 9.53 -12.72
C GLU A 191 -19.21 11.03 -12.94
N ILE A 192 -18.04 11.51 -12.53
CA ILE A 192 -17.60 12.91 -12.72
C ILE A 192 -17.58 13.25 -14.21
N GLN A 193 -17.06 12.37 -15.06
CA GLN A 193 -17.04 12.59 -16.49
C GLN A 193 -18.46 12.77 -17.06
N GLY A 194 -19.38 11.86 -16.72
CA GLY A 194 -20.78 11.96 -17.17
C GLY A 194 -21.48 13.23 -16.66
N GLU A 195 -21.18 13.67 -15.44
CA GLU A 195 -21.72 14.93 -14.91
C GLU A 195 -21.15 16.16 -15.62
N ILE A 196 -19.86 16.18 -15.95
CA ILE A 196 -19.25 17.27 -16.74
C ILE A 196 -19.87 17.33 -18.14
N GLU A 197 -20.08 16.19 -18.79
CA GLU A 197 -20.70 16.11 -20.11
C GLU A 197 -22.14 16.64 -20.05
N ALA A 198 -22.95 16.20 -19.08
CA ALA A 198 -24.31 16.71 -18.89
C ALA A 198 -24.34 18.22 -18.64
N LEU A 199 -23.41 18.73 -17.84
CA LEU A 199 -23.31 20.17 -17.57
C LEU A 199 -22.96 20.96 -18.82
N ARG A 200 -22.16 20.42 -19.74
CA ARG A 200 -21.80 21.10 -21.00
C ARG A 200 -22.99 21.27 -21.93
N ASP A 201 -23.89 20.29 -21.96
CA ASP A 201 -25.09 20.32 -22.79
C ASP A 201 -26.16 21.28 -22.24
N THR A 202 -26.15 21.58 -20.95
CA THR A 202 -27.04 22.57 -20.35
C THR A 202 -26.69 23.99 -20.82
N PRO A 203 -27.62 24.76 -21.40
CA PRO A 203 -27.39 26.15 -21.77
C PRO A 203 -26.89 27.00 -20.59
N LEU A 204 -25.91 27.88 -20.82
CA LEU A 204 -25.30 28.74 -19.78
C LEU A 204 -26.31 29.51 -18.91
N LYS A 205 -27.49 29.83 -19.45
CA LYS A 205 -28.56 30.57 -18.76
C LYS A 205 -29.28 29.77 -17.67
N GLU A 206 -29.12 28.46 -17.65
CA GLU A 206 -29.81 27.54 -16.72
C GLU A 206 -28.88 26.99 -15.63
N ARG A 207 -27.61 27.44 -15.58
CA ARG A 207 -26.57 26.91 -14.68
C ARG A 207 -26.42 27.69 -13.36
N THR A 208 -27.21 28.75 -13.15
CA THR A 208 -27.21 29.61 -11.94
C THR A 208 -28.49 29.41 -11.15
#